data_AF-A0A365NYI1-F1
#
_entry.id   AF-A0A365NYI1-F1
#
_cell.length_a   1.000
_cell.length_b   1.000
_cell.length_c   1.000
_cell.angle_alpha   90.00
_cell.angle_beta   90.00
_cell.angle_gamma   90.00
#
_symmetry.space_group_name_H-M   'P 1'
#
loop_
_entity.id
_entity.type
_entity.pdbx_description
1 polymer ?
#
loop_
_entity_poly.entity_id
_entity_poly.type
_entity_poly.pdbx_seq_one_letter_code
_entity_poly.pdbx_strand_id
1 'polypeptide(L)'
;MAWCWFNATESKPQNVSCNFMKNGINIEKLKIYNSYGGDIDGICRNNRPIEKAVFGDSLDNTWCLITNKLQDIELISKRLVSYEYKKNVLTELEEITNKETFKLFTDKIPFYTDFQKVRQILEIIKSWTTDETDTVWAGYDNGKEFLIDLNADIEKIKFCDFETLDKLNMEFAPTSTYQEISLSNGWSEDFLKLAEQFDKLYEVIKKQTIKENKREWWKFW
;
A
#
# COMPACT_ATOMS: atom_id res chain seq x y z
N MET A 1 24.13 -52.66 -19.66
CA MET A 1 23.87 -52.56 -18.21
C MET A 1 23.72 -51.09 -17.87
N ALA A 2 22.78 -50.57 -17.11
CA ALA A 2 21.51 -51.00 -16.56
C ALA A 2 21.10 -49.82 -15.65
N TRP A 3 19.90 -49.23 -15.85
CA TRP A 3 19.05 -48.56 -14.83
C TRP A 3 19.59 -47.21 -14.26
N CYS A 4 18.83 -46.18 -13.90
CA CYS A 4 17.40 -45.93 -13.83
C CYS A 4 17.15 -44.40 -13.61
N TRP A 5 16.12 -43.87 -14.27
CA TRP A 5 15.04 -43.04 -13.70
C TRP A 5 15.37 -41.78 -12.88
N PHE A 6 15.08 -40.62 -13.48
CA PHE A 6 14.39 -39.55 -12.75
C PHE A 6 13.42 -38.84 -13.70
N ASN A 7 12.13 -39.16 -13.56
CA ASN A 7 11.02 -38.45 -14.20
C ASN A 7 10.84 -37.11 -13.48
N ALA A 8 11.29 -36.02 -14.09
CA ALA A 8 10.81 -34.69 -13.74
C ALA A 8 9.64 -34.35 -14.67
N THR A 9 8.42 -34.62 -14.22
CA THR A 9 7.21 -34.08 -14.84
C THR A 9 7.22 -32.57 -14.66
N GLU A 10 7.50 -31.84 -15.73
CA GLU A 10 7.24 -30.41 -15.85
C GLU A 10 5.74 -30.16 -15.60
N SER A 11 5.41 -29.70 -14.39
CA SER A 11 4.11 -29.14 -14.11
C SER A 11 4.04 -27.76 -14.77
N LYS A 12 3.34 -27.70 -15.91
CA LYS A 12 2.93 -26.44 -16.53
C LYS A 12 2.20 -25.59 -15.48
N PRO A 13 2.50 -24.29 -15.33
CA PRO A 13 1.72 -23.42 -14.46
C PRO A 13 0.29 -23.35 -15.00
N GLN A 14 -0.61 -24.06 -14.35
CA GLN A 14 -2.04 -23.99 -14.62
C GLN A 14 -2.54 -22.62 -14.14
N ASN A 15 -2.76 -21.73 -15.11
CA ASN A 15 -4.00 -20.97 -15.24
C ASN A 15 -4.51 -20.25 -13.97
N VAL A 16 -3.68 -19.38 -13.38
CA VAL A 16 -4.11 -18.48 -12.28
C VAL A 16 -4.83 -17.24 -12.83
N SER A 17 -4.67 -16.92 -14.12
CA SER A 17 -5.20 -15.71 -14.73
C SER A 17 -6.70 -15.74 -15.06
N CYS A 18 -7.35 -16.91 -15.11
CA CYS A 18 -8.77 -17.02 -15.50
C CYS A 18 -9.79 -17.01 -14.34
N ASN A 19 -9.37 -17.19 -13.09
CA ASN A 19 -10.30 -17.14 -11.94
C ASN A 19 -10.50 -15.74 -11.35
N PHE A 20 -9.62 -14.78 -11.67
CA PHE A 20 -9.66 -13.42 -11.09
C PHE A 20 -10.83 -12.55 -11.58
N MET A 21 -11.45 -12.85 -12.73
CA MET A 21 -12.42 -11.93 -13.33
C MET A 21 -13.86 -12.08 -12.83
N LYS A 22 -14.25 -13.18 -12.16
CA LYS A 22 -15.67 -13.37 -11.76
C LYS A 22 -16.03 -12.84 -10.38
N ASN A 23 -15.07 -12.73 -9.45
CA ASN A 23 -15.34 -12.34 -8.06
C ASN A 23 -14.64 -11.04 -7.62
N GLY A 24 -13.90 -10.37 -8.51
CA GLY A 24 -13.23 -9.10 -8.21
C GLY A 24 -14.18 -7.90 -8.18
N ILE A 25 -13.82 -6.88 -7.39
CA ILE A 25 -14.49 -5.58 -7.39
C ILE A 25 -13.92 -4.75 -8.55
N ASN A 26 -14.81 -4.21 -9.38
CA ASN A 26 -14.46 -3.32 -10.48
C ASN A 26 -15.18 -1.96 -10.32
N ILE A 27 -14.81 -0.99 -11.15
CA ILE A 27 -15.37 0.37 -11.10
C ILE A 27 -16.89 0.37 -11.34
N GLU A 28 -17.40 -0.46 -12.25
CA GLU A 28 -18.83 -0.48 -12.58
C GLU A 28 -19.67 -0.96 -11.40
N LYS A 29 -19.23 -2.03 -10.72
CA LYS A 29 -19.84 -2.53 -9.49
C LYS A 29 -19.84 -1.46 -8.39
N LEU A 30 -18.73 -0.74 -8.21
CA LEU A 30 -18.65 0.37 -7.26
C LEU A 30 -19.57 1.54 -7.60
N LYS A 31 -19.69 1.91 -8.88
CA LYS A 31 -20.60 2.97 -9.32
C LYS A 31 -22.05 2.63 -9.01
N ILE A 32 -22.45 1.38 -9.28
CA ILE A 32 -23.79 0.90 -8.96
C ILE A 32 -23.97 0.92 -7.43
N TYR A 33 -23.06 0.32 -6.67
CA TYR A 33 -23.10 0.34 -5.20
C TYR A 33 -23.32 1.76 -4.64
N ASN A 34 -22.54 2.73 -5.11
CA ASN A 34 -22.63 4.13 -4.67
C ASN A 34 -23.95 4.79 -5.10
N SER A 35 -24.50 4.48 -6.28
CA SER A 35 -25.78 5.04 -6.73
C SER A 35 -26.96 4.66 -5.84
N TYR A 36 -26.85 3.56 -5.11
CA TYR A 36 -27.81 3.08 -4.12
C TYR A 36 -27.40 3.44 -2.68
N GLY A 37 -26.29 4.16 -2.47
CA GLY A 37 -25.80 4.49 -1.13
C GLY A 37 -25.46 3.26 -0.28
N GLY A 38 -25.12 2.14 -0.93
CA GLY A 38 -24.90 0.86 -0.24
C GLY A 38 -26.18 0.10 0.17
N ASP A 39 -27.37 0.59 -0.18
CA ASP A 39 -28.64 -0.10 0.06
C ASP A 39 -28.89 -1.22 -0.98
N ILE A 40 -28.61 -2.46 -0.59
CA ILE A 40 -28.85 -3.64 -1.42
C ILE A 40 -30.33 -3.88 -1.69
N ASP A 41 -31.22 -3.50 -0.76
CA ASP A 41 -32.65 -3.65 -0.98
C ASP A 41 -33.12 -2.71 -2.09
N GLY A 42 -32.49 -1.54 -2.23
CA GLY A 42 -32.77 -0.57 -3.29
C GLY A 42 -32.61 -1.18 -4.69
N ILE A 43 -31.51 -1.89 -4.95
CA ILE A 43 -31.30 -2.56 -6.24
C ILE A 43 -32.25 -3.75 -6.44
N CYS A 44 -32.59 -4.46 -5.36
CA CYS A 44 -33.56 -5.55 -5.39
C CYS A 44 -34.95 -5.07 -5.79
N ARG A 45 -35.41 -3.94 -5.22
CA ARG A 45 -36.73 -3.32 -5.46
C ARG A 45 -36.84 -2.66 -6.83
N ASN A 46 -35.81 -1.96 -7.29
CA ASN A 46 -35.85 -1.19 -8.55
C ASN A 46 -35.83 -2.06 -9.82
N ASN A 47 -35.57 -3.37 -9.68
CA ASN A 47 -35.62 -4.40 -10.72
C ASN A 47 -34.99 -4.00 -12.07
N ARG A 48 -33.82 -3.35 -12.05
CA ARG A 48 -33.07 -2.99 -13.25
C ARG A 48 -32.17 -4.16 -13.68
N PRO A 49 -32.54 -4.91 -14.74
CA PRO A 49 -31.82 -6.15 -15.10
C PRO A 49 -30.39 -5.88 -15.59
N ILE A 50 -30.14 -4.72 -16.20
CA ILE A 50 -28.80 -4.33 -16.68
C ILE A 50 -27.83 -4.20 -15.49
N GLU A 51 -28.26 -3.53 -14.42
CA GLU A 51 -27.44 -3.32 -13.22
C GLU A 51 -27.22 -4.64 -12.47
N LYS A 52 -28.27 -5.49 -12.34
CA LYS A 52 -28.14 -6.82 -11.75
C LYS A 52 -27.20 -7.74 -12.55
N ALA A 53 -27.20 -7.64 -13.88
CA ALA A 53 -26.33 -8.43 -14.75
C ALA A 53 -24.84 -8.14 -14.55
N VAL A 54 -24.47 -6.91 -14.13
CA VAL A 54 -23.07 -6.55 -13.81
C VAL A 54 -22.52 -7.37 -12.64
N PHE A 55 -23.39 -7.76 -11.71
CA PHE A 55 -23.02 -8.60 -10.57
C PHE A 55 -23.27 -10.09 -10.84
N GLY A 56 -24.22 -10.43 -11.70
CA GLY A 56 -24.61 -11.82 -11.96
C GLY A 56 -25.13 -12.51 -10.69
N ASP A 57 -24.76 -13.77 -10.51
CA ASP A 57 -25.22 -14.59 -9.37
C ASP A 57 -24.51 -14.25 -8.05
N SER A 58 -23.50 -13.37 -8.07
CA SER A 58 -22.70 -13.01 -6.90
C SER A 58 -23.01 -11.62 -6.34
N LEU A 59 -24.21 -11.07 -6.61
CA LEU A 59 -24.65 -9.76 -6.13
C LEU A 59 -24.45 -9.60 -4.63
N ASP A 60 -25.09 -10.44 -3.81
CA ASP A 60 -25.04 -10.32 -2.35
C ASP A 60 -23.62 -10.42 -1.81
N ASN A 61 -22.86 -11.40 -2.28
CA ASN A 61 -21.47 -11.62 -1.85
C ASN A 61 -20.57 -10.44 -2.22
N THR A 62 -20.69 -9.93 -3.45
CA THR A 62 -19.90 -8.79 -3.93
C THR A 62 -20.29 -7.52 -3.19
N TRP A 63 -21.59 -7.32 -2.92
CA TRP A 63 -22.09 -6.17 -2.19
C TRP A 63 -21.56 -6.14 -0.76
N CYS A 64 -21.66 -7.27 -0.05
CA CYS A 64 -21.09 -7.44 1.30
C CYS A 64 -19.58 -7.21 1.29
N LEU A 65 -18.86 -7.72 0.28
CA LEU A 65 -17.42 -7.53 0.15
C LEU A 65 -17.05 -6.05 -0.03
N ILE A 66 -17.78 -5.30 -0.87
CA ILE A 66 -17.57 -3.86 -1.04
C ILE A 66 -17.80 -3.13 0.29
N THR A 67 -18.91 -3.41 0.98
CA THR A 67 -19.22 -2.78 2.27
C THR A 67 -18.12 -3.04 3.29
N ASN A 68 -17.67 -4.29 3.45
CA ASN A 68 -16.63 -4.65 4.40
C ASN A 68 -15.32 -3.93 4.07
N LYS A 69 -14.92 -3.89 2.80
CA LYS A 69 -13.67 -3.21 2.39
C LYS A 69 -13.75 -1.70 2.55
N LEU A 70 -14.91 -1.09 2.35
CA LEU A 70 -15.12 0.33 2.65
C LEU A 70 -14.97 0.61 4.14
N GLN A 71 -15.52 -0.25 5.00
CA GLN A 71 -15.36 -0.15 6.44
C GLN A 71 -13.89 -0.35 6.87
N ASP A 72 -13.17 -1.29 6.25
CA ASP A 72 -11.76 -1.48 6.52
C ASP A 72 -10.95 -0.21 6.19
N ILE A 73 -11.17 0.36 5.00
CA ILE A 73 -10.52 1.61 4.57
C ILE A 73 -10.87 2.78 5.49
N GLU A 74 -12.11 2.81 5.96
CA GLU A 74 -12.60 3.79 6.92
C GLU A 74 -11.83 3.67 8.26
N LEU A 75 -11.65 2.47 8.79
CA LEU A 75 -10.85 2.23 10.00
C LEU A 75 -9.36 2.60 9.81
N ILE A 76 -8.80 2.30 8.63
CA ILE A 76 -7.43 2.70 8.26
C ILE A 76 -7.31 4.22 8.25
N SER A 77 -8.27 4.92 7.65
CA SER A 77 -8.24 6.39 7.57
C SER A 77 -8.26 7.05 8.95
N LYS A 78 -8.99 6.48 9.93
CA LYS A 78 -8.94 6.94 11.34
C LYS A 78 -7.71 6.50 12.10
N ARG A 79 -6.87 5.63 11.51
CA ARG A 79 -5.69 5.05 12.19
C ARG A 79 -6.07 4.26 13.45
N LEU A 80 -7.21 3.58 13.43
CA LEU A 80 -7.72 2.77 14.54
C LEU A 80 -7.31 1.29 14.44
N VAL A 81 -6.35 0.98 13.58
CA VAL A 81 -5.97 -0.38 13.21
C VAL A 81 -4.47 -0.57 13.33
N SER A 82 -4.07 -1.81 13.62
CA SER A 82 -2.67 -2.21 13.71
C SER A 82 -2.00 -2.24 12.34
N TYR A 83 -0.66 -2.28 12.33
CA TYR A 83 0.13 -2.50 11.11
C TYR A 83 -0.31 -3.77 10.35
N GLU A 84 -0.41 -4.91 11.03
CA GLU A 84 -0.77 -6.18 10.39
C GLU A 84 -2.18 -6.14 9.78
N TYR A 85 -3.13 -5.46 10.43
CA TYR A 85 -4.45 -5.27 9.86
C TYR A 85 -4.40 -4.45 8.56
N LYS A 86 -3.69 -3.30 8.57
CA LYS A 86 -3.50 -2.47 7.36
C LYS A 86 -2.88 -3.27 6.22
N LYS A 87 -1.83 -4.03 6.52
CA LYS A 87 -1.11 -4.87 5.56
C LYS A 87 -2.04 -5.89 4.92
N ASN A 88 -2.78 -6.64 5.74
CA ASN A 88 -3.70 -7.66 5.24
C ASN A 88 -4.81 -7.04 4.38
N VAL A 89 -5.45 -5.98 4.85
CA VAL A 89 -6.52 -5.30 4.10
C VAL A 89 -6.01 -4.78 2.75
N LEU A 90 -4.89 -4.07 2.73
CA LEU A 90 -4.38 -3.48 1.49
C LEU A 90 -3.87 -4.53 0.51
N THR A 91 -3.27 -5.62 1.00
CA THR A 91 -2.84 -6.75 0.18
C THR A 91 -4.04 -7.47 -0.43
N GLU A 92 -5.04 -7.83 0.38
CA GLU A 92 -6.28 -8.44 -0.10
C GLU A 92 -6.99 -7.52 -1.11
N LEU A 93 -7.01 -6.22 -0.86
CA LEU A 93 -7.61 -5.25 -1.75
C LEU A 93 -6.88 -5.18 -3.10
N GLU A 94 -5.54 -5.23 -3.10
CA GLU A 94 -4.73 -5.28 -4.33
C GLU A 94 -4.99 -6.55 -5.13
N GLU A 95 -5.23 -7.68 -4.45
CA GLU A 95 -5.58 -8.95 -5.09
C GLU A 95 -6.98 -8.91 -5.70
N ILE A 96 -8.01 -8.51 -4.94
CA ILE A 96 -9.41 -8.61 -5.38
C ILE A 96 -9.85 -7.49 -6.34
N THR A 97 -9.01 -6.47 -6.59
CA THR A 97 -9.38 -5.30 -7.40
C THR A 97 -8.44 -5.08 -8.58
N ASN A 98 -8.93 -4.37 -9.60
CA ASN A 98 -8.04 -3.87 -10.65
C ASN A 98 -7.31 -2.59 -10.20
N LYS A 99 -6.22 -2.23 -10.88
CA LYS A 99 -5.38 -1.07 -10.53
C LYS A 99 -6.16 0.24 -10.35
N GLU A 100 -7.15 0.49 -11.21
CA GLU A 100 -7.96 1.70 -11.15
C GLU A 100 -8.92 1.70 -9.96
N THR A 101 -9.53 0.55 -9.65
CA THR A 101 -10.42 0.36 -8.51
C THR A 101 -9.64 0.43 -7.20
N PHE A 102 -8.46 -0.20 -7.14
CA PHE A 102 -7.53 -0.08 -6.02
C PHE A 102 -7.18 1.39 -5.73
N LYS A 103 -6.90 2.15 -6.80
CA LYS A 103 -6.66 3.59 -6.68
C LYS A 103 -7.85 4.31 -6.07
N LEU A 104 -9.08 4.03 -6.50
CA LEU A 104 -10.28 4.66 -5.92
C LEU A 104 -10.46 4.39 -4.42
N PHE A 105 -10.14 3.19 -3.96
CA PHE A 105 -10.16 2.86 -2.53
C PHE A 105 -9.05 3.56 -1.76
N THR A 106 -7.83 3.53 -2.30
CA THR A 106 -6.67 4.13 -1.63
C THR A 106 -6.68 5.67 -1.65
N ASP A 107 -7.32 6.29 -2.65
CA ASP A 107 -7.58 7.73 -2.69
C ASP A 107 -8.51 8.19 -1.54
N LYS A 108 -9.28 7.27 -0.93
CA LYS A 108 -10.07 7.55 0.28
C LYS A 108 -9.24 7.54 1.56
N ILE A 109 -8.00 7.05 1.51
CA ILE A 109 -7.05 7.12 2.62
C ILE A 109 -6.24 8.41 2.45
N PRO A 110 -6.46 9.44 3.27
CA PRO A 110 -5.98 10.80 2.98
C PRO A 110 -4.47 10.95 2.89
N PHE A 111 -3.75 10.14 3.67
CA PHE A 111 -2.29 10.14 3.74
C PHE A 111 -1.64 9.10 2.82
N TYR A 112 -2.39 8.20 2.17
CA TYR A 112 -1.80 7.06 1.44
C TYR A 112 -0.86 7.53 0.33
N THR A 113 -1.28 8.49 -0.48
CA THR A 113 -0.46 9.00 -1.59
C THR A 113 0.84 9.64 -1.12
N ASP A 114 0.83 10.31 0.04
CA ASP A 114 2.01 10.93 0.62
C ASP A 114 2.97 9.87 1.19
N PHE A 115 2.46 8.82 1.83
CA PHE A 115 3.28 7.64 2.19
C PHE A 115 3.90 6.96 0.98
N GLN A 116 3.19 6.85 -0.14
CA GLN A 116 3.78 6.29 -1.37
C GLN A 116 4.91 7.15 -1.93
N LYS A 117 4.87 8.48 -1.76
CA LYS A 117 5.99 9.37 -2.12
C LYS A 117 7.18 9.17 -1.18
N VAL A 118 6.94 9.02 0.13
CA VAL A 118 8.01 8.67 1.08
C VAL A 118 8.66 7.33 0.69
N ARG A 119 7.86 6.32 0.32
CA ARG A 119 8.37 5.04 -0.19
C ARG A 119 9.29 5.24 -1.40
N GLN A 120 8.90 6.11 -2.35
CA GLN A 120 9.72 6.41 -3.53
C GLN A 120 11.06 7.03 -3.16
N ILE A 121 11.10 7.93 -2.17
CA ILE A 121 12.35 8.51 -1.66
C ILE A 121 13.29 7.39 -1.14
N LEU A 122 12.75 6.47 -0.35
CA LEU A 122 13.54 5.34 0.18
C LEU A 122 14.02 4.38 -0.92
N GLU A 123 13.20 4.11 -1.93
CA GLU A 123 13.61 3.29 -3.09
C GLU A 123 14.71 3.96 -3.91
N ILE A 124 14.74 5.29 -3.99
CA ILE A 124 15.85 6.02 -4.61
C ILE A 124 17.14 5.83 -3.80
N ILE A 125 17.08 6.00 -2.47
CA ILE A 125 18.24 5.77 -1.59
C ILE A 125 18.74 4.33 -1.73
N LYS A 126 17.83 3.36 -1.75
CA LYS A 126 18.15 1.95 -1.97
C LYS A 126 18.85 1.72 -3.31
N SER A 127 18.46 2.43 -4.37
CA SER A 127 19.10 2.31 -5.68
C SER A 127 20.55 2.81 -5.73
N TRP A 128 20.94 3.66 -4.78
CA TRP A 128 22.31 4.15 -4.62
C TRP A 128 23.16 3.29 -3.68
N THR A 129 22.51 2.37 -2.96
CA THR A 129 23.13 1.54 -1.95
C THR A 129 23.47 0.17 -2.55
N THR A 130 24.64 -0.37 -2.19
CA THR A 130 25.12 -1.69 -2.58
C THR A 130 25.65 -2.43 -1.36
N ASP A 131 25.99 -3.70 -1.53
CA ASP A 131 26.64 -4.51 -0.48
C ASP A 131 27.99 -3.91 -0.02
N GLU A 132 28.61 -3.06 -0.86
CA GLU A 132 29.90 -2.41 -0.61
C GLU A 132 29.76 -0.99 -0.04
N THR A 133 28.53 -0.52 0.21
CA THR A 133 28.28 0.81 0.77
C THR A 133 29.02 1.01 2.08
N ASP A 134 29.77 2.11 2.15
CA ASP A 134 30.49 2.49 3.36
C ASP A 134 29.47 2.92 4.42
N THR A 135 29.49 2.18 5.53
CA THR A 135 28.58 2.29 6.67
C THR A 135 29.31 2.55 7.98
N VAL A 136 30.63 2.81 7.93
CA VAL A 136 31.51 2.92 9.12
C VAL A 136 31.01 3.94 10.15
N TRP A 137 30.38 5.02 9.69
CA TRP A 137 29.85 6.06 10.57
C TRP A 137 28.39 5.83 10.97
N ALA A 138 27.67 5.02 10.20
CA ALA A 138 26.23 4.84 10.28
C ALA A 138 25.77 3.75 11.27
N GLY A 139 26.71 3.13 12.00
CA GLY A 139 26.40 2.12 13.02
C GLY A 139 26.03 0.73 12.48
N TYR A 140 26.26 0.45 11.20
CA TYR A 140 26.06 -0.88 10.60
C TYR A 140 27.39 -1.59 10.36
N ASP A 141 27.39 -2.91 10.43
CA ASP A 141 28.60 -3.70 10.17
C ASP A 141 28.97 -3.70 8.68
N ASN A 142 27.97 -3.57 7.80
CA ASN A 142 28.13 -3.54 6.35
C ASN A 142 26.87 -3.05 5.63
N GLY A 143 27.01 -2.71 4.34
CA GLY A 143 25.90 -2.28 3.49
C GLY A 143 24.74 -3.28 3.36
N LYS A 144 24.95 -4.59 3.56
CA LYS A 144 23.86 -5.59 3.50
C LYS A 144 22.92 -5.47 4.69
N GLU A 145 23.45 -5.27 5.89
CA GLU A 145 22.65 -5.08 7.09
C GLU A 145 21.77 -3.84 6.97
N PHE A 146 22.37 -2.74 6.50
CA PHE A 146 21.66 -1.52 6.18
C PHE A 146 20.55 -1.74 5.12
N LEU A 147 20.84 -2.50 4.06
CA LEU A 147 19.83 -2.84 3.04
C LEU A 147 18.68 -3.69 3.61
N ILE A 148 18.93 -4.58 4.56
CA ILE A 148 17.87 -5.37 5.22
C ILE A 148 16.92 -4.42 5.96
N ASP A 149 17.46 -3.51 6.76
CA ASP A 149 16.67 -2.55 7.53
C ASP A 149 15.93 -1.57 6.62
N LEU A 150 16.60 -1.05 5.58
CA LEU A 150 15.97 -0.18 4.58
C LEU A 150 14.82 -0.88 3.84
N ASN A 151 14.97 -2.16 3.49
CA ASN A 151 13.89 -2.93 2.87
C ASN A 151 12.71 -3.14 3.83
N ALA A 152 12.98 -3.39 5.12
CA ALA A 152 11.94 -3.52 6.13
C ALA A 152 11.17 -2.20 6.30
N ASP A 153 11.87 -1.06 6.32
CA ASP A 153 11.26 0.26 6.41
C ASP A 153 10.43 0.60 5.16
N ILE A 154 10.93 0.30 3.96
CA ILE A 154 10.20 0.45 2.69
C ILE A 154 8.87 -0.32 2.74
N GLU A 155 8.89 -1.57 3.20
CA GLU A 155 7.70 -2.40 3.27
C GLU A 155 6.71 -1.89 4.32
N LYS A 156 7.19 -1.38 5.46
CA LYS A 156 6.31 -0.77 6.46
C LYS A 156 5.67 0.53 5.96
N ILE A 157 6.45 1.38 5.28
CA ILE A 157 5.96 2.63 4.69
C ILE A 157 4.96 2.36 3.56
N LYS A 158 5.15 1.30 2.77
CA LYS A 158 4.16 0.85 1.76
C LYS A 158 2.76 0.73 2.36
N PHE A 159 2.65 0.20 3.58
CA PHE A 159 1.39 0.00 4.31
C PHE A 159 1.08 1.09 5.33
N CYS A 160 1.62 2.30 5.12
CA CYS A 160 1.31 3.49 5.90
C CYS A 160 1.61 3.34 7.40
N ASP A 161 2.80 2.84 7.74
CA ASP A 161 3.22 2.71 9.13
C ASP A 161 3.79 4.01 9.72
N PHE A 162 3.15 4.51 10.78
CA PHE A 162 3.49 5.79 11.38
C PHE A 162 4.70 5.70 12.32
N GLU A 163 4.93 4.55 12.95
CA GLU A 163 6.08 4.34 13.83
C GLU A 163 7.36 4.36 12.99
N THR A 164 7.38 3.65 11.86
CA THR A 164 8.47 3.73 10.89
C THR A 164 8.61 5.13 10.30
N LEU A 165 7.51 5.86 10.03
CA LEU A 165 7.61 7.24 9.56
C LEU A 165 8.34 8.15 10.58
N ASP A 166 8.07 7.97 11.87
CA ASP A 166 8.72 8.73 12.94
C ASP A 166 10.18 8.33 13.14
N LYS A 167 10.49 7.02 13.02
CA LYS A 167 11.88 6.54 12.95
C LYS A 167 12.62 7.22 11.81
N LEU A 168 12.08 7.19 10.60
CA LEU A 168 12.70 7.80 9.42
C LEU A 168 12.92 9.30 9.60
N ASN A 169 12.02 10.01 10.26
CA ASN A 169 12.23 11.43 10.55
C ASN A 169 13.47 11.69 11.41
N MET A 170 13.86 10.76 12.28
CA MET A 170 15.14 10.83 12.97
C MET A 170 16.30 10.51 12.03
N GLU A 171 16.15 9.49 11.17
CA GLU A 171 17.21 9.07 10.22
C GLU A 171 17.52 10.10 9.12
N PHE A 172 16.55 10.94 8.77
CA PHE A 172 16.71 12.05 7.83
C PHE A 172 17.25 13.33 8.49
N ALA A 173 17.40 13.36 9.82
CA ALA A 173 17.92 14.52 10.52
C ALA A 173 19.39 14.79 10.15
N PRO A 174 19.86 16.04 10.30
CA PRO A 174 21.27 16.35 10.13
C PRO A 174 22.13 15.45 11.02
N THR A 175 23.29 15.03 10.52
CA THR A 175 24.27 14.16 11.17
C THR A 175 23.74 12.78 11.56
N SER A 176 22.61 12.36 11.00
CA SER A 176 22.09 11.00 11.19
C SER A 176 22.57 10.04 10.10
N THR A 177 22.25 8.76 10.28
CA THR A 177 22.60 7.61 9.45
C THR A 177 22.58 7.92 7.95
N TYR A 178 21.47 8.39 7.39
CA TYR A 178 21.39 8.58 5.93
C TYR A 178 22.29 9.70 5.42
N GLN A 179 22.49 10.76 6.21
CA GLN A 179 23.43 11.80 5.83
C GLN A 179 24.87 11.30 5.86
N GLU A 180 25.25 10.54 6.89
CA GLU A 180 26.60 9.97 7.01
C GLU A 180 26.91 9.01 5.86
N ILE A 181 25.99 8.09 5.55
CA ILE A 181 26.13 7.18 4.41
C ILE A 181 26.23 8.00 3.11
N SER A 182 25.40 9.03 2.93
CA SER A 182 25.42 9.84 1.71
C SER A 182 26.77 10.56 1.49
N LEU A 183 27.41 11.01 2.56
CA LEU A 183 28.71 11.69 2.51
C LEU A 183 29.83 10.70 2.16
N SER A 184 29.86 9.54 2.80
CA SER A 184 30.87 8.51 2.52
C SER A 184 30.78 7.95 1.10
N ASN A 185 29.59 7.95 0.51
CA ASN A 185 29.33 7.29 -0.78
C ASN A 185 29.12 8.29 -1.95
N GLY A 186 29.30 9.60 -1.70
CA GLY A 186 29.40 10.61 -2.76
C GLY A 186 28.08 11.11 -3.35
N TRP A 187 26.94 10.88 -2.69
CA TRP A 187 25.61 11.31 -3.13
C TRP A 187 24.93 12.28 -2.14
N SER A 188 25.73 12.99 -1.33
CA SER A 188 25.26 13.93 -0.30
C SER A 188 24.42 15.09 -0.84
N GLU A 189 24.78 15.68 -1.97
CA GLU A 189 24.02 16.78 -2.57
C GLU A 189 22.61 16.35 -3.02
N ASP A 190 22.50 15.16 -3.61
CA ASP A 190 21.22 14.60 -4.03
C ASP A 190 20.40 14.12 -2.84
N PHE A 191 21.06 13.57 -1.80
CA PHE A 191 20.42 13.26 -0.53
C PHE A 191 19.77 14.50 0.12
N LEU A 192 20.43 15.65 0.14
CA LEU A 192 19.86 16.88 0.71
C LEU A 192 18.55 17.29 0.02
N LYS A 193 18.45 17.11 -1.30
CA LYS A 193 17.19 17.36 -2.04
C LYS A 193 16.10 16.36 -1.67
N LEU A 194 16.46 15.10 -1.38
CA LEU A 194 15.52 14.09 -0.91
C LEU A 194 15.08 14.34 0.52
N ALA A 195 15.99 14.75 1.40
CA ALA A 195 15.70 15.11 2.78
C ALA A 195 14.71 16.28 2.85
N GLU A 196 14.93 17.33 2.05
CA GLU A 196 13.98 18.46 1.97
C GLU A 196 12.59 18.02 1.49
N GLN A 197 12.52 17.08 0.54
CA GLN A 197 11.25 16.50 0.08
C GLN A 197 10.58 15.67 1.18
N PHE A 198 11.36 14.86 1.90
CA PHE A 198 10.88 14.06 3.03
C PHE A 198 10.30 14.96 4.12
N ASP A 199 11.01 16.00 4.56
CA ASP A 199 10.55 16.93 5.61
C ASP A 199 9.21 17.56 5.26
N LYS A 200 9.04 18.01 4.01
CA LYS A 200 7.77 18.57 3.52
C LYS A 200 6.64 17.54 3.58
N LEU A 201 6.91 16.29 3.19
CA LEU A 201 5.90 15.21 3.23
C LEU A 201 5.54 14.83 4.66
N TYR A 202 6.54 14.71 5.54
CA TYR A 202 6.35 14.40 6.95
C TYR A 202 5.41 15.41 7.62
N GLU A 203 5.65 16.70 7.40
CA GLU A 203 4.81 17.79 7.89
C GLU A 203 3.37 17.71 7.39
N VAL A 204 3.17 17.38 6.11
CA VAL A 204 1.84 17.22 5.51
C VAL A 204 1.09 16.05 6.16
N ILE A 205 1.74 14.89 6.27
CA ILE A 205 1.17 13.68 6.85
C ILE A 205 0.79 13.89 8.33
N LYS A 206 1.66 14.56 9.11
CA LYS A 206 1.38 14.88 10.51
C LYS A 206 0.23 15.88 10.65
N LYS A 207 0.14 16.91 9.80
CA LYS A 207 -0.96 17.88 9.83
C LYS A 207 -2.32 17.27 9.47
N GLN A 208 -2.37 16.34 8.52
CA GLN A 208 -3.61 15.62 8.15
C GLN A 208 -4.18 14.86 9.37
N THR A 209 -3.31 14.26 10.19
CA THR A 209 -3.68 13.61 11.47
C THR A 209 -4.55 14.51 12.36
N ILE A 210 -4.22 15.80 12.44
CA ILE A 210 -4.84 16.74 13.39
C ILE A 210 -6.21 17.20 12.89
N LYS A 211 -6.40 17.29 11.56
CA LYS A 211 -7.65 17.77 10.94
C LYS A 211 -8.73 16.69 10.86
N GLU A 212 -8.37 15.43 10.62
CA GLU A 212 -9.35 14.34 10.47
C GLU A 212 -10.00 13.90 11.78
N ASN A 213 -9.30 14.04 12.91
CA ASN A 213 -9.92 13.93 14.24
C ASN A 213 -11.10 14.91 14.45
N LYS A 214 -11.31 15.89 13.56
CA LYS A 214 -12.40 16.87 13.61
C LYS A 214 -13.42 16.77 12.47
N ARG A 215 -13.24 15.91 11.45
CA ARG A 215 -14.14 15.84 10.29
C ARG A 215 -15.06 14.62 10.35
N GLU A 216 -16.37 14.89 10.25
CA GLU A 216 -17.45 13.91 10.17
C GLU A 216 -17.61 13.39 8.72
N TRP A 217 -17.04 12.23 8.41
CA TRP A 217 -16.96 11.69 7.04
C TRP A 217 -18.28 11.18 6.45
N TRP A 218 -19.33 11.00 7.26
CA TRP A 218 -20.60 10.41 6.81
C TRP A 218 -21.38 11.32 5.86
N LYS A 219 -20.87 12.53 5.60
CA LYS A 219 -21.48 13.53 4.72
C LYS A 219 -21.04 13.44 3.25
N PHE A 220 -20.19 12.47 2.89
CA PHE A 220 -19.65 12.31 1.54
C PHE A 220 -20.07 11.00 0.86
N TRP A 221 -21.16 10.41 1.33
CA TRP A 221 -21.88 9.29 0.71
C TRP A 221 -23.16 9.78 0.07
#